data_AF-A0A2W7NDV5-F1
#
_entry.id   AF-A0A2W7NDV5-F1
#
_cell.length_a   1.000
_cell.length_b   1.000
_cell.length_c   1.000
_cell.angle_alpha   90.00
_cell.angle_beta   90.00
_cell.angle_gamma   90.00
#
_symmetry.space_group_name_H-M   'P 1'
#
loop_
_entity.id
_entity.type
_entity.pdbx_description
1 polymer ?
#
loop_
_entity_poly.entity_id
_entity_poly.type
_entity_poly.pdbx_seq_one_letter_code
_entity_poly.pdbx_strand_id
1 'polypeptide(L)'
;MIERRRIAAHFAWSPQGTFLHMPLLELDDDLRVVSISEHGDAFTESAGVEFFNGLIVPGFVGCFPANPIDDIAAIMRMVRNGMLYVRCRKGEIPKNSLGYPLFIHDDCLPDCNVISQYVWDDLQATLRIGGQIDVAEWLSQHLDTPWRETDCCEGGSFLPGRRPGVLQMTGIDWKNMRFTPSATLKIIL
;
A
#
# COMPACT_ATOMS: atom_id res chain seq x y z
N MET A 1 27.48 -0.85 8.20
CA MET A 1 26.25 -1.48 8.69
C MET A 1 25.21 -1.30 7.59
N ILE A 2 24.31 -2.26 7.39
CA ILE A 2 23.12 -2.06 6.56
C ILE A 2 22.23 -1.08 7.34
N GLU A 3 21.84 0.03 6.73
CA GLU A 3 20.93 0.97 7.38
C GLU A 3 19.51 0.39 7.28
N ARG A 4 18.70 0.54 8.33
CA ARG A 4 17.32 0.05 8.31
C ARG A 4 16.38 1.20 8.52
N ARG A 5 15.50 1.43 7.55
CA ARG A 5 14.38 2.35 7.76
C ARG A 5 13.35 1.64 8.63
N ARG A 6 13.01 2.25 9.76
CA ARG A 6 12.08 1.70 10.76
C ARG A 6 10.87 2.61 10.84
N ILE A 7 9.70 2.08 10.49
CA ILE A 7 8.45 2.82 10.41
C ILE A 7 7.50 2.25 11.46
N ALA A 8 6.91 3.13 12.27
CA ALA A 8 5.85 2.79 13.22
C ALA A 8 4.60 3.62 12.96
N ALA A 9 3.45 3.13 13.41
CA ALA A 9 2.17 3.82 13.28
C ALA A 9 1.26 3.47 14.46
N HIS A 10 0.02 3.97 14.48
CA HIS A 10 -0.98 3.47 15.45
C HIS A 10 -1.47 2.09 15.03
N PHE A 11 -1.70 1.90 13.72
CA PHE A 11 -2.17 0.64 13.15
C PHE A 11 -1.44 0.29 11.85
N ALA A 12 -1.35 -1.01 11.53
CA ALA A 12 -1.02 -1.48 10.18
C ALA A 12 -2.04 -2.52 9.71
N TRP A 13 -2.25 -2.62 8.40
CA TRP A 13 -2.88 -3.81 7.81
C TRP A 13 -1.85 -4.93 7.67
N SER A 14 -2.12 -6.08 8.28
CA SER A 14 -1.23 -7.24 8.32
C SER A 14 -1.31 -8.06 7.02
N PRO A 15 -0.26 -8.85 6.68
CA PRO A 15 -0.34 -9.85 5.62
C PRO A 15 -1.45 -10.91 5.80
N GLN A 16 -1.96 -11.05 7.03
CA GLN A 16 -3.00 -11.99 7.42
C GLN A 16 -4.42 -11.43 7.25
N GLY A 17 -4.58 -10.13 6.93
CA GLY A 17 -5.89 -9.49 6.81
C GLY A 17 -6.45 -8.99 8.15
N THR A 18 -5.59 -8.49 9.03
CA THR A 18 -5.95 -8.01 10.37
C THR A 18 -5.24 -6.68 10.68
N PHE A 19 -5.78 -5.90 11.62
CA PHE A 19 -5.03 -4.77 12.17
C PHE A 19 -3.97 -5.23 13.16
N LEU A 20 -2.77 -4.69 13.05
CA LEU A 20 -1.73 -4.73 14.09
C LEU A 20 -1.77 -3.40 14.85
N HIS A 21 -1.79 -3.42 16.18
CA HIS A 21 -1.72 -2.24 17.04
C HIS A 21 -0.25 -1.88 17.39
N MET A 22 0.11 -0.61 17.23
CA MET A 22 1.49 -0.11 17.35
C MET A 22 2.51 -0.98 16.59
N PRO A 23 2.34 -1.14 15.27
CA PRO A 23 3.27 -1.92 14.43
C PRO A 23 4.65 -1.28 14.37
N LEU A 24 5.67 -2.13 14.19
CA LEU A 24 7.00 -1.75 13.71
C LEU A 24 7.28 -2.50 12.41
N LEU A 25 7.39 -1.74 11.31
CA LEU A 25 7.79 -2.19 9.97
C LEU A 25 9.29 -1.89 9.79
N GLU A 26 10.09 -2.91 9.52
CA GLU A 26 11.50 -2.77 9.16
C GLU A 26 11.71 -2.95 7.66
N LEU A 27 12.51 -2.07 7.06
CA LEU A 27 12.89 -2.09 5.66
C LEU A 27 14.42 -2.08 5.51
N ASP A 28 14.93 -2.72 4.46
CA ASP A 28 16.34 -2.65 4.07
C ASP A 28 16.63 -1.44 3.14
N ASP A 29 17.90 -1.28 2.75
CA ASP A 29 18.39 -0.22 1.86
C ASP A 29 17.67 -0.23 0.48
N ASP A 30 17.14 -1.38 0.05
CA ASP A 30 16.37 -1.57 -1.18
C ASP A 30 14.86 -1.36 -0.97
N LEU A 31 14.43 -0.90 0.21
CA LEU A 31 13.03 -0.75 0.62
C LEU A 31 12.23 -2.07 0.61
N ARG A 32 12.91 -3.22 0.73
CA ARG A 32 12.24 -4.50 0.94
C ARG A 32 11.92 -4.69 2.41
N VAL A 33 10.77 -5.30 2.68
CA VAL A 33 10.32 -5.65 4.03
C VAL A 33 11.26 -6.69 4.62
N VAL A 34 11.89 -6.34 5.74
CA VAL A 34 12.65 -7.26 6.58
C VAL A 34 11.70 -7.95 7.55
N SER A 35 10.84 -7.17 8.20
CA SER A 35 9.87 -7.65 9.19
C SER A 35 8.70 -6.68 9.34
N ILE A 36 7.58 -7.17 9.83
CA ILE A 36 6.55 -6.35 10.48
C ILE A 36 6.13 -7.06 11.79
N SER A 37 6.05 -6.31 12.88
CA SER A 37 5.75 -6.84 14.22
C SER A 37 4.77 -5.96 14.96
N GLU A 38 3.85 -6.56 15.71
CA GLU A 38 2.92 -5.86 16.61
C GLU A 38 3.56 -5.67 17.99
N HIS A 39 3.37 -4.50 18.61
CA HIS A 39 3.89 -4.21 19.95
C HIS A 39 2.80 -3.80 20.95
N GLY A 40 1.65 -3.32 20.47
CA GLY A 40 0.57 -2.81 21.30
C GLY A 40 1.06 -1.79 22.35
N ASP A 41 0.55 -1.92 23.58
CA ASP A 41 0.88 -1.03 24.69
C ASP A 41 2.33 -1.16 25.19
N ALA A 42 3.09 -2.16 24.71
CA ALA A 42 4.51 -2.32 25.03
C ALA A 42 5.43 -1.54 24.07
N PHE A 43 4.88 -0.85 23.06
CA PHE A 43 5.67 -0.04 22.14
C PHE A 43 6.44 1.06 22.88
N THR A 44 7.76 1.09 22.68
CA THR A 44 8.64 2.11 23.25
C THR A 44 9.30 2.89 22.12
N GLU A 45 9.23 4.22 22.18
CA GLU A 45 9.94 5.09 21.23
C GLU A 45 11.44 4.77 21.25
N SER A 46 12.04 4.65 20.07
CA SER A 46 13.47 4.35 19.93
C SER A 46 14.08 5.16 18.79
N ALA A 47 15.36 5.51 18.94
CA ALA A 47 16.08 6.29 17.95
C ALA A 47 16.06 5.60 16.56
N GLY A 48 15.89 6.40 15.51
CA GLY A 48 15.79 5.91 14.14
C GLY A 48 14.43 5.30 13.75
N VAL A 49 13.39 5.40 14.60
CA VAL A 49 12.01 5.07 14.22
C VAL A 49 11.27 6.33 13.79
N GLU A 50 10.69 6.30 12.60
CA GLU A 50 9.73 7.29 12.13
C GLU A 50 8.31 6.87 12.52
N PHE A 51 7.58 7.73 13.21
CA PHE A 51 6.20 7.46 13.63
C PHE A 51 5.17 8.21 12.77
N PHE A 52 4.18 7.49 12.26
CA PHE A 52 3.11 8.04 11.42
C PHE A 52 1.74 7.93 12.12
N ASN A 53 1.01 9.03 12.17
CA ASN A 53 -0.34 9.03 12.74
C ASN A 53 -1.32 8.22 11.85
N GLY A 54 -2.22 7.45 12.46
CA GLY A 54 -3.21 6.64 11.75
C GLY A 54 -2.73 5.25 11.36
N LEU A 55 -3.21 4.79 10.20
CA LEU A 55 -2.98 3.47 9.63
C LEU A 55 -1.84 3.51 8.61
N ILE A 56 -0.99 2.48 8.58
CA ILE A 56 -0.15 2.18 7.42
C ILE A 56 -0.62 0.93 6.68
N VAL A 57 -0.60 0.97 5.35
CA VAL A 57 -0.96 -0.15 4.47
C VAL A 57 0.10 -0.33 3.38
N PRO A 58 0.28 -1.55 2.82
CA PRO A 58 1.07 -1.73 1.63
C PRO A 58 0.48 -0.90 0.47
N GLY A 59 1.34 -0.48 -0.47
CA GLY A 59 0.89 0.20 -1.69
C GLY A 59 -0.09 -0.66 -2.49
N PHE A 60 -1.16 -0.04 -2.99
CA PHE A 60 -2.13 -0.75 -3.83
C PHE A 60 -1.45 -1.23 -5.12
N VAL A 61 -1.72 -2.48 -5.50
CA VAL A 61 -1.15 -3.13 -6.68
C VAL A 61 -2.09 -3.03 -7.86
N GLY A 62 -1.53 -2.69 -9.04
CA GLY A 62 -2.27 -2.69 -10.29
C GLY A 62 -1.65 -3.52 -11.41
N CYS A 63 -2.30 -4.65 -11.71
CA CYS A 63 -2.05 -5.55 -12.84
C CYS A 63 -2.99 -5.24 -14.04
N PHE A 64 -2.62 -4.34 -14.95
CA PHE A 64 -3.45 -4.08 -16.14
C PHE A 64 -3.23 -5.15 -17.23
N PRO A 65 -4.26 -5.50 -18.04
CA PRO A 65 -4.07 -6.38 -19.19
C PRO A 65 -3.07 -5.77 -20.18
N ALA A 66 -2.37 -6.62 -20.94
CA ALA A 66 -1.15 -6.25 -21.65
C ALA A 66 -1.30 -5.20 -22.79
N ASN A 67 -2.51 -4.76 -23.14
CA ASN A 67 -2.73 -3.65 -24.06
C ASN A 67 -2.55 -2.31 -23.33
N PRO A 68 -1.73 -1.38 -23.85
CA PRO A 68 -1.31 -0.21 -23.10
C PRO A 68 -2.47 0.74 -22.80
N ILE A 69 -2.48 1.25 -21.57
CA ILE A 69 -3.02 2.58 -21.32
C ILE A 69 -2.04 3.55 -21.99
N ASP A 70 -2.40 4.06 -23.18
CA ASP A 70 -1.62 5.07 -23.91
C ASP A 70 -1.53 6.41 -23.15
N ASP A 71 -2.33 6.57 -22.09
CA ASP A 71 -2.34 7.74 -21.23
C ASP A 71 -1.25 7.69 -20.15
N ILE A 72 -0.06 8.17 -20.51
CA ILE A 72 1.06 8.42 -19.58
C ILE A 72 0.65 9.38 -18.44
N ALA A 73 -0.30 10.29 -18.65
CA ALA A 73 -0.76 11.19 -17.59
C ALA A 73 -1.63 10.45 -16.56
N ALA A 74 -2.43 9.47 -16.97
CA ALA A 74 -3.12 8.55 -16.06
C ALA A 74 -2.11 7.75 -15.22
N ILE A 75 -1.09 7.15 -15.86
CA ILE A 75 -0.02 6.41 -15.17
C ILE A 75 0.72 7.32 -14.16
N MET A 76 1.07 8.54 -14.55
CA MET A 76 1.75 9.50 -13.67
C MET A 76 0.85 10.01 -12.53
N ARG A 77 -0.46 10.16 -12.75
CA ARG A 77 -1.45 10.48 -11.71
C ARG A 77 -1.54 9.34 -10.69
N MET A 78 -1.48 8.10 -11.15
CA MET A 78 -1.50 6.92 -10.28
C MET A 78 -0.23 6.82 -9.42
N VAL A 79 0.94 6.92 -10.04
CA VAL A 79 2.24 6.83 -9.34
C VAL A 79 2.42 7.96 -8.31
N ARG A 80 1.91 9.17 -8.56
CA ARG A 80 1.96 10.30 -7.61
C ARG A 80 1.15 10.12 -6.32
N ASN A 81 0.24 9.13 -6.28
CA ASN A 81 -0.68 8.93 -5.16
C ASN A 81 -0.48 7.59 -4.42
N GLY A 82 0.56 6.81 -4.76
CA GLY A 82 1.03 5.69 -3.92
C GLY A 82 0.78 4.29 -4.47
N MET A 83 0.64 4.16 -5.78
CA MET A 83 0.35 2.85 -6.38
C MET A 83 1.56 2.26 -7.08
N LEU A 84 1.70 0.95 -6.90
CA LEU A 84 2.75 0.13 -7.49
C LEU A 84 2.21 -0.50 -8.80
N TYR A 85 2.90 -0.25 -9.91
CA TYR A 85 2.49 -0.70 -11.26
C TYR A 85 3.18 -2.03 -11.71
N VAL A 86 2.93 -2.47 -12.96
CA VAL A 86 3.42 -3.68 -13.64
C VAL A 86 4.01 -3.39 -15.06
N ARG A 87 4.25 -4.41 -15.92
CA ARG A 87 5.15 -4.50 -17.13
C ARG A 87 6.60 -5.07 -16.90
N CYS A 88 6.77 -6.36 -16.53
CA CYS A 88 8.08 -7.01 -16.27
C CYS A 88 8.51 -7.88 -17.42
N ARG A 89 9.63 -7.49 -18.01
CA ARG A 89 10.59 -8.44 -18.52
C ARG A 89 11.85 -8.31 -17.69
N LYS A 90 12.63 -9.39 -17.61
CA LYS A 90 14.00 -9.35 -17.09
C LYS A 90 14.76 -8.17 -17.71
N GLY A 91 15.11 -7.19 -16.89
CA GLY A 91 15.69 -5.92 -17.33
C GLY A 91 15.80 -4.92 -16.16
N GLU A 92 16.33 -3.73 -16.44
CA GLU A 92 16.45 -2.66 -15.44
C GLU A 92 15.07 -2.10 -15.06
N ILE A 93 14.86 -1.86 -13.77
CA ILE A 93 13.62 -1.28 -13.24
C ILE A 93 13.60 0.23 -13.56
N PRO A 94 12.65 0.73 -14.38
CA PRO A 94 12.56 2.16 -14.65
C PRO A 94 12.23 2.92 -13.35
N LYS A 95 12.72 4.15 -13.21
CA LYS A 95 12.40 5.02 -12.06
C LYS A 95 11.63 6.25 -12.53
N ASN A 96 10.67 6.70 -11.73
CA ASN A 96 9.98 7.96 -11.97
C ASN A 96 10.91 9.17 -11.64
N SER A 97 10.43 10.39 -11.88
CA SER A 97 11.19 11.63 -11.63
C SER A 97 11.54 11.90 -10.16
N LEU A 98 11.04 11.09 -9.23
CA LEU A 98 11.33 11.14 -7.79
C LEU A 98 12.18 9.93 -7.34
N GLY A 99 12.65 9.09 -8.27
CA GLY A 99 13.49 7.93 -7.99
C GLY A 99 12.74 6.64 -7.62
N TYR A 100 11.41 6.67 -7.52
CA TYR A 100 10.63 5.47 -7.18
C TYR A 100 10.57 4.50 -8.36
N PRO A 101 10.72 3.18 -8.13
CA PRO A 101 10.60 2.17 -9.17
C PRO A 101 9.18 2.16 -9.77
N LEU A 102 9.11 2.36 -11.08
CA LEU A 102 7.94 2.06 -11.90
C LEU A 102 7.94 0.54 -12.11
N PHE A 103 7.26 -0.16 -11.19
CA PHE A 103 7.26 -1.62 -11.14
C PHE A 103 6.52 -2.30 -12.26
N ILE A 104 6.69 -3.63 -12.24
CA ILE A 104 6.84 -4.49 -13.39
C ILE A 104 6.25 -5.91 -13.14
N HIS A 105 5.33 -6.37 -14.01
CA HIS A 105 4.93 -7.77 -14.34
C HIS A 105 4.28 -7.85 -15.75
N ASP A 106 4.76 -8.66 -16.71
CA ASP A 106 4.13 -8.76 -18.08
C ASP A 106 2.98 -9.77 -18.12
N ASP A 107 3.08 -10.82 -17.30
CA ASP A 107 2.17 -11.96 -17.25
C ASP A 107 1.12 -11.80 -16.13
N CYS A 108 0.49 -10.62 -16.04
CA CYS A 108 -0.74 -10.51 -15.25
C CYS A 108 -1.84 -11.31 -15.97
N LEU A 109 -2.56 -12.17 -15.24
CA LEU A 109 -3.71 -12.90 -15.77
C LEU A 109 -4.74 -11.91 -16.39
N PRO A 110 -5.47 -12.30 -17.44
CA PRO A 110 -6.39 -11.39 -18.13
C PRO A 110 -7.52 -10.84 -17.25
N ASP A 111 -7.78 -11.46 -16.10
CA ASP A 111 -8.87 -11.13 -15.16
C ASP A 111 -8.39 -10.41 -13.88
N CYS A 112 -7.13 -9.96 -13.81
CA CYS A 112 -6.60 -9.22 -12.67
C CYS A 112 -7.27 -7.84 -12.51
N ASN A 113 -8.29 -7.72 -11.67
CA ASN A 113 -8.90 -6.42 -11.39
C ASN A 113 -8.00 -5.54 -10.50
N VAL A 114 -7.86 -4.27 -10.91
CA VAL A 114 -6.80 -3.36 -10.45
C VAL A 114 -7.31 -2.29 -9.51
N ILE A 115 -6.55 -2.09 -8.43
CA ILE A 115 -6.85 -1.07 -7.43
C ILE A 115 -6.07 0.18 -7.78
N SER A 116 -6.74 1.00 -8.60
CA SER A 116 -6.23 2.28 -9.05
C SER A 116 -6.72 3.43 -8.14
N GLN A 117 -6.29 4.66 -8.45
CA GLN A 117 -6.78 5.89 -7.79
C GLN A 117 -8.31 5.95 -7.81
N TYR A 118 -8.93 5.32 -8.81
CA TYR A 118 -10.38 5.14 -8.92
C TYR A 118 -11.00 4.54 -7.66
N VAL A 119 -10.38 3.55 -7.02
CA VAL A 119 -10.89 2.91 -5.80
C VAL A 119 -10.87 3.87 -4.61
N TRP A 120 -9.84 4.72 -4.50
CA TRP A 120 -9.83 5.79 -3.49
C TRP A 120 -10.81 6.93 -3.84
N ASP A 121 -10.89 7.32 -5.11
CA ASP A 121 -11.82 8.35 -5.60
C ASP A 121 -13.29 7.90 -5.42
N ASP A 122 -13.59 6.61 -5.59
CA ASP A 122 -14.91 5.98 -5.42
C ASP A 122 -15.29 5.79 -3.94
N LEU A 123 -14.33 5.37 -3.10
CA LEU A 123 -14.46 5.45 -1.63
C LEU A 123 -14.82 6.89 -1.21
N GLN A 124 -14.09 7.89 -1.70
CA GLN A 124 -14.34 9.30 -1.41
C GLN A 124 -15.69 9.79 -1.94
N ALA A 125 -16.10 9.38 -3.14
CA ALA A 125 -17.41 9.70 -3.70
C ALA A 125 -18.55 9.10 -2.85
N THR A 126 -18.43 7.82 -2.47
CA THR A 126 -19.38 7.10 -1.64
C THR A 126 -19.51 7.71 -0.25
N LEU A 127 -18.39 8.09 0.39
CA LEU A 127 -18.40 8.77 1.69
C LEU A 127 -19.06 10.16 1.62
N ARG A 128 -18.84 10.91 0.52
CA ARG A 128 -19.44 12.25 0.32
C ARG A 128 -20.96 12.22 0.17
N ILE A 129 -21.53 11.12 -0.34
CA ILE A 129 -22.99 10.92 -0.41
C ILE A 129 -23.57 10.24 0.85
N GLY A 130 -22.77 10.09 1.92
CA GLY A 130 -23.21 9.56 3.20
C GLY A 130 -23.12 8.03 3.33
N GLY A 131 -22.43 7.35 2.41
CA GLY A 131 -22.15 5.92 2.52
C GLY A 131 -21.30 5.60 3.75
N GLN A 132 -21.55 4.44 4.37
CA GLN A 132 -20.81 3.97 5.53
C GLN A 132 -19.97 2.74 5.17
N ILE A 133 -18.66 2.93 5.04
CA ILE A 133 -17.73 1.88 4.64
C ILE A 133 -16.89 1.47 5.86
N ASP A 134 -16.89 0.17 6.16
CA ASP A 134 -16.03 -0.44 7.16
C ASP A 134 -14.59 -0.55 6.62
N VAL A 135 -13.60 -0.21 7.45
CA VAL A 135 -12.20 -0.17 7.03
C VAL A 135 -11.65 -1.59 6.82
N ALA A 136 -12.01 -2.56 7.65
CA ALA A 136 -11.53 -3.94 7.53
C ALA A 136 -12.09 -4.61 6.27
N GLU A 137 -13.40 -4.47 6.03
CA GLU A 137 -14.08 -5.00 4.85
C GLU A 137 -13.47 -4.42 3.57
N TRP A 138 -13.33 -3.10 3.52
CA TRP A 138 -12.76 -2.42 2.36
C TRP A 138 -11.30 -2.83 2.12
N LEU A 139 -10.45 -2.89 3.16
CA LEU A 139 -9.05 -3.32 3.01
C LEU A 139 -8.95 -4.80 2.61
N SER A 140 -9.84 -5.68 3.10
CA SER A 140 -9.84 -7.10 2.70
C SER A 140 -10.14 -7.24 1.22
N GLN A 141 -11.16 -6.52 0.72
CA GLN A 141 -11.48 -6.46 -0.71
C GLN A 141 -10.35 -5.81 -1.52
N HIS A 142 -9.70 -4.78 -0.97
CA HIS A 142 -8.82 -3.88 -1.70
C HIS A 142 -7.30 -4.01 -1.42
N LEU A 143 -6.89 -5.04 -0.68
CA LEU A 143 -5.49 -5.42 -0.50
C LEU A 143 -5.32 -6.93 -0.58
N ASP A 144 -6.06 -7.71 0.20
CA ASP A 144 -5.76 -9.13 0.37
C ASP A 144 -6.08 -9.98 -0.85
N THR A 145 -7.19 -9.71 -1.53
CA THR A 145 -7.62 -10.49 -2.70
C THR A 145 -6.64 -10.36 -3.88
N PRO A 146 -6.27 -9.15 -4.36
CA PRO A 146 -5.48 -9.04 -5.60
C PRO A 146 -4.06 -9.61 -5.54
N TRP A 147 -3.31 -9.48 -4.43
CA TRP A 147 -1.95 -10.03 -4.37
C TRP A 147 -1.92 -11.54 -4.07
N ARG A 148 -3.01 -12.12 -3.57
CA ARG A 148 -3.13 -13.59 -3.39
C ARG A 148 -3.50 -14.30 -4.68
N GLU A 149 -4.26 -13.64 -5.55
CA GLU A 149 -4.69 -14.16 -6.85
C GLU A 149 -3.69 -13.86 -7.98
N THR A 150 -2.95 -12.75 -7.87
CA THR A 150 -1.81 -12.47 -8.76
C THR A 150 -0.53 -13.01 -8.14
N ASP A 151 0.26 -13.80 -8.89
CA ASP A 151 1.60 -14.26 -8.47
C ASP A 151 2.65 -13.11 -8.53
N CYS A 152 2.20 -11.88 -8.23
CA CYS A 152 2.99 -10.68 -8.14
C CYS A 152 3.91 -10.80 -6.92
N CYS A 153 5.13 -11.29 -7.16
CA CYS A 153 6.07 -11.67 -6.12
C CYS A 153 6.74 -10.49 -5.37
N GLU A 154 6.50 -9.24 -5.77
CA GLU A 154 7.13 -8.06 -5.17
C GLU A 154 6.19 -7.09 -4.45
N GLY A 155 4.91 -6.99 -4.84
CA GLY A 155 3.99 -5.96 -4.34
C GLY A 155 2.99 -6.42 -3.25
N GLY A 156 2.14 -5.47 -2.82
CA GLY A 156 0.81 -5.71 -2.23
C GLY A 156 0.73 -6.17 -0.77
N SER A 157 1.84 -6.58 -0.15
CA SER A 157 1.82 -7.14 1.21
C SER A 157 3.11 -6.84 1.97
N PHE A 158 3.00 -6.67 3.29
CA PHE A 158 4.15 -6.56 4.21
C PHE A 158 4.77 -7.93 4.55
N LEU A 159 4.80 -8.88 3.61
CA LEU A 159 5.56 -10.12 3.75
C LEU A 159 7.08 -9.85 3.58
N PRO A 160 7.96 -10.54 4.31
CA PRO A 160 9.41 -10.40 4.12
C PRO A 160 9.85 -10.60 2.67
N GLY A 161 10.81 -9.79 2.23
CA GLY A 161 11.34 -9.76 0.85
C GLY A 161 10.51 -8.96 -0.16
N ARG A 162 9.25 -8.63 0.14
CA ARG A 162 8.39 -7.79 -0.71
C ARG A 162 8.84 -6.32 -0.67
N ARG A 163 8.53 -5.55 -1.70
CA ARG A 163 8.73 -4.10 -1.82
C ARG A 163 7.40 -3.41 -2.15
N PRO A 164 6.41 -3.41 -1.23
CA PRO A 164 5.04 -3.03 -1.55
C PRO A 164 4.82 -1.52 -1.70
N GLY A 165 5.79 -0.67 -1.35
CA GLY A 165 5.50 0.73 -1.00
C GLY A 165 4.76 0.83 0.34
N VAL A 166 4.63 2.04 0.89
CA VAL A 166 3.94 2.26 2.18
C VAL A 166 3.04 3.48 2.08
N LEU A 167 1.76 3.29 2.38
CA LEU A 167 0.75 4.35 2.39
C LEU A 167 0.29 4.63 3.80
N GLN A 168 0.09 5.90 4.09
CA GLN A 168 -0.54 6.41 5.30
C GLN A 168 -2.02 6.69 5.03
N MET A 169 -2.89 6.17 5.88
CA MET A 169 -4.33 6.45 5.87
C MET A 169 -4.73 7.10 7.19
N THR A 170 -5.37 8.27 7.11
CA THR A 170 -5.86 9.04 8.28
C THR A 170 -7.33 9.42 8.09
N GLY A 171 -7.96 10.04 9.09
CA GLY A 171 -9.40 10.40 9.06
C GLY A 171 -10.34 9.18 9.16
N ILE A 172 -9.90 8.16 9.90
CA ILE A 172 -10.68 6.95 10.24
C ILE A 172 -11.37 7.17 11.59
N ASP A 173 -12.64 6.78 11.69
CA ASP A 173 -13.33 6.60 12.96
C ASP A 173 -12.93 5.24 13.55
N TRP A 174 -11.90 5.28 14.41
CA TRP A 174 -11.36 4.10 15.10
C TRP A 174 -12.30 3.46 16.10
N LYS A 175 -13.34 4.17 16.57
CA LYS A 175 -14.31 3.61 17.52
C LYS A 175 -15.29 2.69 16.81
N ASN A 176 -15.69 3.05 15.59
CA ASN A 176 -16.66 2.32 14.79
C ASN A 176 -16.02 1.56 13.61
N MET A 177 -14.70 1.63 13.45
CA MET A 177 -13.92 1.06 12.34
C MET A 177 -14.39 1.49 10.94
N ARG A 178 -14.70 2.78 10.77
CA ARG A 178 -15.24 3.33 9.51
C ARG A 178 -14.38 4.43 8.92
N PHE A 179 -14.36 4.52 7.59
CA PHE A 179 -13.87 5.72 6.93
C PHE A 179 -14.82 6.90 7.17
N THR A 180 -14.27 8.11 7.20
CA THR A 180 -15.04 9.35 7.25
C THR A 180 -14.80 10.19 6.00
N PRO A 181 -15.64 11.18 5.66
CA PRO A 181 -15.38 12.10 4.56
C PRO A 181 -14.10 12.94 4.69
N SER A 182 -13.44 12.95 5.86
CA SER A 182 -12.11 13.56 6.05
C SER A 182 -10.95 12.57 5.88
N ALA A 183 -11.23 11.33 5.47
CA ALA A 183 -10.20 10.33 5.24
C ALA A 183 -9.20 10.80 4.18
N THR A 184 -7.90 10.61 4.43
CA THR A 184 -6.84 10.95 3.47
C THR A 184 -5.89 9.79 3.27
N LEU A 185 -5.31 9.72 2.07
CA LEU A 185 -4.28 8.77 1.66
C LEU A 185 -3.02 9.54 1.29
N LYS A 186 -1.85 9.10 1.75
CA LYS A 186 -0.56 9.73 1.46
C LYS A 186 0.54 8.68 1.28
N ILE A 187 1.44 8.90 0.32
CA ILE A 187 2.66 8.10 0.18
C ILE A 187 3.65 8.38 1.33
N ILE A 188 4.17 7.32 1.95
CA ILE A 188 5.38 7.34 2.78
C ILE A 188 6.59 6.83 1.96
N LEU A 189 6.36 5.79 1.14
CA LEU A 189 7.33 5.09 0.29
C LEU A 189 6.71 4.56 -1.00
#